data_AF-A0A920HWC8-F1
#
_entry.id   AF-A0A920HWC8-F1
#
_cell.length_a   1.000
_cell.length_b   1.000
_cell.length_c   1.000
_cell.angle_alpha   90.00
_cell.angle_beta   90.00
_cell.angle_gamma   90.00
#
_symmetry.space_group_name_H-M   'P 1'
#
loop_
_entity.id
_entity.type
_entity.pdbx_description
1 polymer ?
#
loop_
_entity_poly.entity_id
_entity_poly.type
_entity_poly.pdbx_seq_one_letter_code
_entity_poly.pdbx_strand_id
1 'polypeptide(L)' 'MIRKSDETIDRLLKFSLSLEGLYRHASTHAAGVVISNGKLEEYVPLYGSKTNSLVTQFNMKWVEQAGLVKFDILGLKTSQ' A
#
# COMPACT_ATOMS: atom_id res chain seq x y z
N MET A 1 -6.85 -30.62 -18.00
CA MET A 1 -5.92 -31.56 -17.32
C MET A 1 -4.47 -31.18 -17.71
N ILE A 2 -3.96 -30.05 -17.19
CA ILE A 2 -2.59 -29.52 -17.50
C ILE A 2 -1.62 -29.80 -16.33
N ARG A 3 -1.98 -30.70 -15.42
CA ARG A 3 -1.30 -30.85 -14.12
C ARG A 3 -0.24 -31.95 -14.06
N LYS A 4 0.04 -32.68 -15.14
CA LYS A 4 0.92 -33.85 -15.06
C LYS A 4 1.85 -33.94 -16.27
N SER A 5 2.97 -33.19 -16.25
CA SER A 5 4.27 -33.57 -16.87
C SER A 5 5.17 -32.39 -17.26
N ASP A 6 5.20 -31.29 -16.50
CA ASP A 6 6.23 -30.26 -16.72
C ASP A 6 6.74 -29.76 -15.36
N GLU A 7 7.94 -30.22 -14.99
CA GLU A 7 8.62 -29.80 -13.76
C GLU A 7 8.81 -28.29 -13.69
N THR A 8 8.86 -27.62 -14.84
CA THR A 8 8.96 -26.16 -14.94
C THR A 8 7.66 -25.51 -14.44
N ILE A 9 6.50 -26.03 -14.84
CA ILE A 9 5.19 -25.52 -14.43
C ILE A 9 4.97 -25.75 -12.93
N ASP A 10 5.37 -26.92 -12.42
CA ASP A 10 5.25 -27.22 -10.99
C ASP A 10 6.13 -26.30 -10.12
N ARG A 11 7.39 -26.09 -10.53
CA ARG A 11 8.27 -25.12 -9.87
C ARG A 11 7.72 -23.70 -9.92
N LEU A 12 7.22 -23.27 -11.08
CA LEU A 12 6.65 -21.93 -11.25
C LEU A 12 5.44 -21.72 -10.34
N LEU A 13 4.51 -22.67 -10.27
CA LEU A 13 3.34 -22.61 -9.39
C LEU A 13 3.74 -22.61 -7.91
N LYS A 14 4.69 -23.47 -7.52
CA LYS A 14 5.20 -23.54 -6.15
C LYS A 14 5.78 -22.21 -5.68
N PHE A 15 6.64 -21.59 -6.49
CA PHE A 15 7.22 -20.29 -6.15
C PHE A 15 6.20 -19.17 -6.22
N SER A 16 5.28 -19.19 -7.20
CA SER A 16 4.25 -18.17 -7.34
C SER A 16 3.31 -18.13 -6.14
N LEU A 17 2.86 -19.30 -5.65
CA LEU A 17 2.04 -19.43 -4.45
C LEU A 17 2.79 -18.96 -3.20
N SER A 18 4.10 -19.21 -3.11
CA SER A 18 4.92 -18.79 -1.97
C SER A 18 5.13 -17.26 -1.92
N LEU A 19 4.98 -16.58 -3.05
CA LEU A 19 5.15 -15.13 -3.17
C LEU A 19 3.81 -14.37 -3.16
N GLU A 20 2.69 -15.09 -3.18
CA GLU A 20 1.36 -14.51 -3.11
C GLU A 20 1.11 -13.93 -1.70
N GLY A 21 0.65 -12.67 -1.63
CA GLY A 21 0.36 -12.00 -0.36
C GLY A 21 1.55 -11.31 0.30
N LEU A 22 2.77 -11.42 -0.24
CA LEU A 22 3.91 -10.65 0.24
C LEU A 22 3.82 -9.19 -0.20
N TYR A 23 4.06 -8.27 0.75
CA TYR A 23 4.13 -6.84 0.46
C TYR A 23 5.38 -6.53 -0.38
N ARG A 24 5.21 -6.20 -1.66
CA ARG A 24 6.32 -5.93 -2.58
C ARG A 24 6.94 -4.54 -2.42
N HIS A 25 6.12 -3.52 -2.21
CA HIS A 25 6.55 -2.14 -2.03
C HIS A 25 5.59 -1.40 -1.09
N ALA A 26 6.10 -0.43 -0.34
CA ALA A 26 5.26 0.59 0.28
C ALA A 26 4.64 1.45 -0.84
N SER A 27 3.44 1.08 -1.29
CA SER A 27 2.69 1.90 -2.23
C SER A 27 1.99 3.01 -1.46
N THR A 28 2.19 4.27 -1.86
CA THR A 28 1.32 5.35 -1.44
C THR A 28 -0.10 5.03 -1.89
N HIS A 29 -1.07 4.97 -0.96
CA HIS A 29 -2.48 4.83 -1.33
C HIS A 29 -2.86 6.09 -2.10
N ALA A 30 -3.10 5.98 -3.41
CA ALA A 30 -3.23 7.11 -4.32
C ALA A 30 -4.35 8.11 -3.97
N ALA A 31 -5.20 7.78 -3.00
CA ALA A 31 -6.33 8.58 -2.55
C ALA A 31 -6.26 9.03 -1.08
N GLY A 32 -5.33 8.55 -0.25
CA GLY A 32 -5.39 8.78 1.20
C GLY A 32 -4.61 10.03 1.64
N VAL A 33 -5.30 11.11 2.00
CA VAL A 33 -4.72 12.28 2.68
C VAL A 33 -5.05 12.22 4.17
N VAL A 34 -4.10 12.54 5.04
CA VAL A 34 -4.26 12.53 6.50
C VAL A 34 -4.04 13.93 7.08
N ILE A 35 -4.81 14.29 8.10
CA ILE A 35 -4.76 15.59 8.76
C ILE A 35 -4.62 15.39 10.28
N SER A 36 -3.66 16.09 10.89
CA SER A 36 -3.39 16.15 12.33
C SER A 36 -3.65 17.56 12.89
N ASN A 37 -3.95 17.65 14.20
CA ASN A 37 -4.05 18.92 14.92
C ASN A 37 -2.69 19.38 15.49
N GLY A 38 -1.61 19.15 14.73
CA GLY A 38 -0.22 19.34 15.16
C GLY A 38 0.76 18.76 14.15
N LYS A 39 2.05 18.70 14.51
CA LYS A 39 3.09 18.15 13.62
C LYS A 39 2.92 16.65 13.42
N LEU A 40 2.95 16.18 12.18
CA LEU A 40 2.64 14.77 11.85
C LEU A 40 3.63 13.78 12.48
N GLU A 41 4.90 14.17 12.64
CA GLU A 41 5.95 13.35 13.25
C GLU A 41 5.70 13.02 14.74
N GLU A 42 4.83 13.77 15.41
CA GLU A 42 4.41 13.49 16.79
C GLU A 42 3.39 12.34 16.87
N TYR A 43 2.70 12.04 15.75
CA TYR A 43 1.64 11.03 15.69
C TYR A 43 2.10 9.77 14.96
N VAL A 44 2.85 9.90 13.86
CA VAL A 44 3.24 8.77 13.00
C VAL A 44 4.65 8.96 12.42
N PRO A 45 5.40 7.87 12.19
CA PRO A 45 6.65 7.93 11.45
C PRO A 45 6.40 8.32 9.99
N LEU A 46 7.24 9.21 9.48
CA LEU A 46 7.14 9.76 8.13
C LEU A 46 8.26 9.25 7.23
N TYR A 47 8.00 9.22 5.92
CA TYR A 47 8.95 8.86 4.88
C TYR A 47 8.84 9.87 3.73
N GLY A 48 9.98 10.30 3.21
CA GLY A 48 10.04 11.13 2.01
C GLY A 48 9.88 10.26 0.78
N SER A 49 8.80 10.44 0.03
CA SER A 49 8.60 9.72 -1.22
C SER A 49 9.53 10.25 -2.33
N LYS A 50 9.73 9.43 -3.37
CA LYS A 50 10.46 9.84 -4.59
C LYS A 50 9.83 11.02 -5.32
N THR A 51 8.57 11.36 -5.03
CA THR A 51 7.81 12.48 -5.62
C THR A 51 7.84 13.74 -4.75
N ASN A 52 8.80 13.83 -3.81
CA ASN A 52 8.93 14.94 -2.87
C ASN A 52 7.67 15.17 -2.01
N SER A 53 6.93 14.11 -1.73
CA SER A 53 5.74 14.13 -0.88
C SER A 53 6.05 13.45 0.45
N LEU A 54 5.55 14.00 1.55
CA LEU A 54 5.59 13.37 2.86
C LEU A 54 4.50 12.30 2.94
N VAL A 55 4.90 11.07 3.25
CA VAL A 55 3.97 9.94 3.43
C VAL A 55 4.18 9.32 4.80
N THR A 56 3.10 8.85 5.42
CA THR A 56 3.20 8.05 6.65
C THR A 56 3.67 6.64 6.32
N GLN A 57 4.52 6.07 7.19
CA GLN A 57 4.94 4.67 7.08
C GLN A 57 3.88 3.70 7.63
N PHE A 58 2.89 4.21 8.36
CA PHE A 58 1.78 3.40 8.84
C PHE A 58 0.81 3.08 7.71
N ASN A 59 0.27 1.87 7.73
CA ASN A 59 -0.83 1.54 6.86
C ASN A 59 -2.14 2.18 7.38
N MET A 60 -3.17 2.15 6.54
CA MET A 60 -4.44 2.85 6.77
C MET A 60 -5.08 2.58 8.14
N LYS A 61 -5.02 1.35 8.66
CA LYS A 61 -5.63 0.99 9.94
C LYS A 61 -4.94 1.63 11.14
N TRP A 62 -3.62 1.79 11.05
CA TRP A 62 -2.81 2.31 12.15
C TRP A 62 -2.84 3.84 12.21
N VAL A 63 -3.07 4.49 11.08
CA VAL A 63 -3.23 5.96 10.98
C VAL A 63 -4.47 6.42 11.76
N GLU A 64 -5.61 5.75 11.59
CA GLU A 64 -6.83 6.09 12.32
C GLU A 64 -6.68 5.86 13.82
N GLN A 65 -6.01 4.75 14.21
CA GLN A 65 -5.71 4.46 15.61
C GLN A 65 -4.74 5.48 16.24
N ALA A 66 -3.86 6.09 15.44
CA ALA A 66 -2.98 7.16 15.87
C ALA A 66 -3.71 8.52 16.08
N GLY A 67 -5.04 8.56 15.90
CA GLY A 67 -5.84 9.76 16.09
C GLY A 67 -5.85 10.72 14.90
N LEU A 68 -5.42 10.25 13.73
CA LEU A 68 -5.42 11.05 12.51
C LEU A 68 -6.73 10.91 11.75
N VAL A 69 -7.23 12.03 11.22
CA VAL A 69 -8.40 12.02 10.35
C VAL A 69 -7.94 11.79 8.92
N LYS A 70 -8.58 10.82 8.26
CA LYS A 70 -8.28 10.42 6.88
C LYS A 70 -9.37 10.90 5.92
N PHE A 71 -8.94 11.39 4.76
CA PHE A 71 -9.80 11.70 3.62
C PHE A 71 -9.39 10.87 2.40
N ASP A 72 -10.35 10.22 1.76
CA ASP A 72 -10.15 9.52 0.49
C ASP A 72 -10.53 10.44 -0.68
N ILE A 73 -9.52 10.94 -1.40
CA ILE A 73 -9.70 11.68 -2.65
C ILE A 73 -9.68 10.66 -3.79
N LEU A 74 -10.87 10.19 -4.18
CA LEU A 74 -11.02 9.31 -5.33
C LEU A 74 -10.95 10.14 -6.61
N GLY A 75 -9.89 9.95 -7.40
CA GLY A 75 -9.74 10.53 -8.74
C GLY A 75 -10.69 9.86 -9.74
N LEU A 76 -12.00 10.09 -9.59
CA LEU A 76 -12.98 9.69 -10.60
C LEU A 76 -12.81 10.60 -11.82
N LYS A 77 -12.25 10.05 -12.90
CA LYS A 77 -12.38 10.67 -14.22
C LYS A 77 -13.85 10.56 -14.63
N THR A 78 -14.62 11.62 -14.40
CA THR A 78 -15.90 11.78 -15.10
C THR A 78 -15.52 12.25 -16.50
N SER A 79 -15.42 11.32 -17.45
CA SER A 79 -15.28 11.66 -18.85
C SER A 79 -16.51 12.47 -19.26
N GLN A 80 -16.34 13.77 -19.44
CA GLN A 80 -17.14 14.51 -20.43
C GLN A 80 -16.55 14.24 -21.81
#